data_AF-A0A6D2IL30-F1
#
_entry.id   AF-A0A6D2IL30-F1
#
_cell.length_a   1.000
_cell.length_b   1.000
_cell.length_c   1.000
_cell.angle_alpha   90.00
_cell.angle_beta   90.00
_cell.angle_gamma   90.00
#
_symmetry.space_group_name_H-M   'P 1'
#
loop_
_entity.id
_entity.type
_entity.pdbx_description
1 polymer ?
#
loop_
_entity_poly.entity_id
_entity_poly.type
_entity_poly.pdbx_seq_one_letter_code
_entity_poly.pdbx_strand_id
1 'polypeptide(L)'
;MKGLFKSKPRTPAEIVRQTRDLLRYADRSASFPDLRESKREEKLVELTKSLRELKLILYGNSEAEPVAEACAQLTQEFFKEDTLRRLLTCLPYLNLEARKDATQVVANLQRQQVNSRLVASDYLESNIDLMDFLVEGFENTDMALHYGTMFRECIRHQIVAKYVLDSQHVKKFFYYIQLPNFDIAADAAATFKELLTRHKSTVAEFLIKNEDWFFADYNSKLLESSNYITRRQAIKLLGDILLDRSNSGVMSKYVRSMDNLRILMNLLRESSKTIQIEAFHVFKLFVANQNKPSDIVNILAANKTKLLRLLADVKPDKEDERFEADKAQVVREIASLKLRETA
;
A
#
# COMPACT_ATOMS: atom_id res chain seq x y z
N MET A 1 -25.16 53.06 -17.31
CA MET A 1 -25.27 52.02 -16.27
C MET A 1 -25.14 50.65 -16.93
N LYS A 2 -23.95 50.05 -16.96
CA LYS A 2 -23.79 48.62 -17.27
C LYS A 2 -23.70 47.91 -15.92
N GLY A 3 -24.83 47.45 -15.42
CA GLY A 3 -24.87 46.62 -14.22
C GLY A 3 -24.03 45.37 -14.48
N LEU A 4 -22.93 45.23 -13.73
CA LEU A 4 -22.16 43.99 -13.66
C LEU A 4 -23.08 42.90 -13.09
N PHE A 5 -23.71 42.12 -13.96
CA PHE A 5 -24.23 40.82 -13.56
C PHE A 5 -23.03 39.95 -13.19
N LYS A 6 -22.73 39.84 -11.88
CA LYS A 6 -21.84 38.78 -11.40
C LYS A 6 -22.49 37.46 -11.81
N SER A 7 -21.82 36.67 -12.65
CA SER A 7 -22.27 35.32 -13.00
C SER A 7 -22.55 34.55 -11.72
N LYS A 8 -23.69 33.84 -11.67
CA LYS A 8 -24.04 32.97 -10.55
C LYS A 8 -22.84 32.04 -10.25
N PRO A 9 -22.45 31.85 -8.97
CA PRO A 9 -21.40 30.91 -8.63
C PRO A 9 -21.78 29.52 -9.14
N ARG A 10 -20.81 28.84 -9.77
CA ARG A 10 -21.01 27.49 -10.30
C ARG A 10 -21.26 26.54 -9.13
N THR A 11 -22.18 25.61 -9.33
CA THR A 11 -22.40 24.49 -8.42
C THR A 11 -21.23 23.49 -8.51
N PRO A 12 -21.00 22.67 -7.47
CA PRO A 12 -19.96 21.63 -7.51
C PRO A 12 -20.06 20.72 -8.73
N ALA A 13 -21.29 20.34 -9.13
CA ALA A 13 -21.53 19.51 -10.31
C ALA A 13 -21.16 20.23 -11.63
N GLU A 14 -21.43 21.53 -11.75
CA GLU A 14 -21.04 22.32 -12.94
C GLU A 14 -19.52 22.43 -13.08
N ILE A 15 -18.79 22.58 -11.96
CA ILE A 15 -17.32 22.62 -11.96
C ILE A 15 -16.75 21.27 -12.40
N VAL A 16 -17.35 20.15 -11.97
CA VAL A 16 -16.95 18.81 -12.42
C VAL A 16 -17.16 18.65 -13.93
N ARG A 17 -18.34 19.01 -14.46
CA ARG A 17 -18.63 18.90 -15.90
C ARG A 17 -17.67 19.75 -16.73
N GLN A 18 -17.41 20.98 -16.28
CA GLN A 18 -16.43 21.83 -16.92
C GLN A 18 -15.02 21.22 -16.88
N THR A 19 -14.62 20.66 -15.73
CA THR A 19 -13.33 19.95 -15.61
C THR A 19 -13.24 18.81 -16.61
N ARG A 20 -14.31 18.01 -16.75
CA ARG A 20 -14.42 16.91 -17.70
C ARG A 20 -14.30 17.36 -19.15
N ASP A 21 -14.95 18.47 -19.51
CA ASP A 21 -14.83 19.06 -20.83
C ASP A 21 -13.41 19.58 -21.11
N LEU A 22 -12.77 20.19 -20.11
CA LEU A 22 -11.42 20.70 -20.21
C LEU A 22 -10.36 19.59 -20.34
N LEU A 23 -10.58 18.41 -19.73
CA LEU A 23 -9.68 17.27 -19.84
C LEU A 23 -9.47 16.80 -21.29
N ARG A 24 -10.45 17.00 -22.17
CA ARG A 24 -10.32 16.65 -23.61
C ARG A 24 -9.16 17.40 -24.29
N TYR A 25 -8.78 18.58 -23.80
CA TYR A 25 -7.65 19.36 -24.34
C TYR A 25 -6.30 18.92 -23.80
N ALA A 26 -6.26 18.12 -22.72
CA ALA A 26 -5.02 17.50 -22.23
C ALA A 26 -4.73 16.18 -22.97
N ASP A 27 -5.76 15.52 -23.47
CA ASP A 27 -5.63 14.32 -24.28
C ASP A 27 -4.88 14.64 -25.60
N ARG A 28 -3.72 13.99 -25.79
CA ARG A 28 -2.92 14.10 -27.02
C ARG A 28 -3.35 13.10 -28.10
N SER A 29 -4.12 12.08 -27.74
CA SER A 29 -4.71 11.15 -28.70
C SER A 29 -5.93 11.74 -29.41
N ALA A 30 -6.59 12.71 -28.77
CA ALA A 30 -7.66 13.48 -29.37
C ALA A 30 -7.10 14.45 -30.43
N SER A 31 -7.35 14.13 -31.71
CA SER A 31 -7.01 15.00 -32.84
C SER A 31 -8.02 16.16 -32.90
N PHE A 32 -7.50 17.38 -32.72
CA PHE A 32 -8.25 18.61 -32.99
C PHE A 32 -7.59 19.33 -34.16
N PRO A 33 -7.94 18.97 -35.42
CA PRO A 33 -7.25 19.45 -36.61
C PRO A 33 -7.25 20.99 -36.75
N ASP A 34 -8.23 21.69 -36.14
CA ASP A 34 -8.36 23.15 -36.21
C ASP A 34 -7.98 23.89 -34.90
N LEU A 35 -7.48 23.20 -33.88
CA LEU A 35 -7.17 23.82 -32.59
C LEU A 35 -5.74 24.36 -32.58
N ARG A 36 -5.61 25.70 -32.53
CA ARG A 36 -4.32 26.37 -32.33
C ARG A 36 -3.72 25.96 -30.98
N GLU A 37 -2.41 25.75 -30.96
CA GLU A 37 -1.65 25.37 -29.76
C GLU A 37 -1.84 26.38 -28.61
N SER A 38 -1.81 27.68 -28.90
CA SER A 38 -2.08 28.74 -27.91
C SER A 38 -3.45 28.64 -27.25
N LYS A 39 -4.47 28.18 -28.00
CA LYS A 39 -5.81 27.95 -27.45
C LYS A 39 -5.87 26.67 -26.60
N ARG A 40 -5.07 25.65 -26.92
CA ARG A 40 -4.91 24.47 -26.07
C ARG A 40 -4.25 24.85 -24.74
N GLU A 41 -3.20 25.65 -24.77
CA GLU A 41 -2.52 26.14 -23.56
C GLU A 41 -3.47 26.94 -22.66
N GLU A 42 -4.28 27.84 -23.23
CA GLU A 42 -5.33 28.56 -22.49
C GLU A 42 -6.28 27.60 -21.78
N LYS A 43 -6.71 26.53 -22.46
CA LYS A 43 -7.59 25.51 -21.88
C LYS A 43 -6.91 24.68 -20.79
N LEU A 44 -5.60 24.44 -20.87
CA LEU A 44 -4.84 23.77 -19.81
C LEU A 44 -4.68 24.66 -18.56
N VAL A 45 -4.57 25.98 -18.74
CA VAL A 45 -4.60 26.93 -17.63
C VAL A 45 -5.98 26.96 -16.96
N GLU A 46 -7.07 26.94 -17.74
CA GLU A 46 -8.43 26.79 -17.21
C GLU A 46 -8.61 25.47 -16.46
N LEU A 47 -8.07 24.35 -16.99
CA LEU A 47 -8.11 23.05 -16.34
C LEU A 47 -7.41 23.07 -14.98
N THR A 48 -6.23 23.68 -14.91
CA THR A 48 -5.47 23.83 -13.66
C THR A 48 -6.30 24.58 -12.60
N LYS A 49 -6.97 25.66 -13.00
CA LYS A 49 -7.87 26.41 -12.10
C LYS A 49 -9.06 25.57 -11.64
N SER A 50 -9.67 24.80 -12.54
CA SER A 50 -10.80 23.93 -12.24
C SER A 50 -10.42 22.81 -11.26
N LEU A 51 -9.25 22.17 -11.45
CA LEU A 51 -8.75 21.15 -10.52
C LEU A 51 -8.48 21.71 -9.12
N ARG A 52 -7.95 22.94 -9.04
CA ARG A 52 -7.77 23.65 -7.78
C ARG A 52 -9.11 23.95 -7.11
N GLU A 53 -10.13 24.34 -7.88
CA GLU A 53 -11.48 24.59 -7.37
C GLU A 53 -12.12 23.31 -6.81
N LEU A 54 -11.99 22.17 -7.52
CA LEU A 54 -12.42 20.87 -7.00
C LEU A 54 -11.73 20.51 -5.69
N LYS A 55 -10.41 20.75 -5.59
CA LYS A 55 -9.65 20.51 -4.36
C LYS A 55 -10.18 21.38 -3.21
N LEU A 56 -10.42 22.66 -3.45
CA LEU A 56 -10.91 23.58 -2.41
C LEU A 56 -12.30 23.18 -1.91
N ILE A 57 -13.16 22.62 -2.75
CA ILE A 57 -14.45 22.07 -2.30
C ILE A 57 -14.24 20.88 -1.35
N LEU A 58 -13.28 20.00 -1.65
CA LEU A 58 -13.04 18.75 -0.92
C LEU A 58 -12.22 18.91 0.37
N TYR A 59 -11.38 19.93 0.46
CA TYR A 59 -10.47 20.18 1.58
C TYR A 59 -10.76 21.47 2.35
N GLY A 60 -11.63 22.33 1.83
CA GLY A 60 -11.79 23.68 2.35
C GLY A 60 -10.61 24.59 2.03
N ASN A 61 -10.55 25.72 2.74
CA ASN A 61 -9.46 26.68 2.67
C ASN A 61 -9.13 27.22 4.08
N SER A 62 -8.31 28.26 4.18
CA SER A 62 -7.94 28.87 5.48
C SER A 62 -9.11 29.55 6.22
N GLU A 63 -10.23 29.79 5.53
CA GLU A 63 -11.37 30.56 6.04
C GLU A 63 -12.60 29.68 6.28
N ALA A 64 -12.72 28.56 5.58
CA ALA A 64 -13.90 27.70 5.59
C ALA A 64 -13.55 26.21 5.45
N GLU A 65 -14.17 25.39 6.30
CA GLU A 65 -14.16 23.93 6.23
C GLU A 65 -14.98 23.43 5.02
N PRO A 66 -14.68 22.22 4.49
CA PRO A 66 -15.42 21.65 3.38
C PRO A 66 -16.88 21.34 3.77
N VAL A 67 -17.82 21.78 2.93
CA VAL A 67 -19.25 21.56 3.13
C VAL A 67 -19.61 20.15 2.65
N ALA A 68 -20.17 19.32 3.54
CA ALA A 68 -20.48 17.91 3.26
C ALA A 68 -21.40 17.72 2.04
N GLU A 69 -22.44 18.56 1.90
CA GLU A 69 -23.35 18.51 0.75
C GLU A 69 -22.63 18.82 -0.57
N ALA A 70 -21.74 19.83 -0.57
CA ALA A 70 -20.97 20.19 -1.74
C ALA A 70 -19.98 19.08 -2.14
N CYS A 71 -19.33 18.45 -1.16
CA CYS A 71 -18.47 17.28 -1.37
C CYS A 71 -19.25 16.12 -1.97
N ALA A 72 -20.45 15.84 -1.46
CA ALA A 72 -21.30 14.77 -1.96
C ALA A 72 -21.76 15.02 -3.42
N GLN A 73 -22.19 16.25 -3.73
CA GLN A 73 -22.56 16.64 -5.10
C GLN A 73 -21.38 16.53 -6.08
N LEU A 74 -20.19 17.00 -5.67
CA LEU A 74 -18.96 16.87 -6.46
C LEU A 74 -18.64 15.39 -6.71
N THR A 75 -18.63 14.58 -5.65
CA THR A 75 -18.31 13.15 -5.70
C THR A 75 -19.23 12.40 -6.66
N GLN A 76 -20.54 12.62 -6.52
CA GLN A 76 -21.53 11.96 -7.35
C GLN A 76 -21.38 12.31 -8.83
N GLU A 77 -21.08 13.58 -9.15
CA GLU A 77 -20.91 14.01 -10.54
C GLU A 77 -19.55 13.57 -11.11
N PHE A 78 -18.50 13.49 -10.29
CA PHE A 78 -17.15 13.13 -10.73
C PHE A 78 -17.08 11.70 -11.27
N PHE A 79 -17.74 10.75 -10.60
CA PHE A 79 -17.73 9.35 -11.05
C PHE A 79 -18.66 9.06 -12.24
N LYS A 80 -19.31 10.07 -12.82
CA LYS A 80 -20.06 9.92 -14.09
C LYS A 80 -19.13 10.09 -15.30
N GLU A 81 -19.53 9.50 -16.42
CA GLU A 81 -18.92 9.67 -17.75
C GLU A 81 -17.39 9.46 -17.79
N ASP A 82 -16.89 8.55 -16.94
CA ASP A 82 -15.48 8.17 -16.85
C ASP A 82 -14.51 9.35 -16.65
N THR A 83 -14.92 10.34 -15.86
CA THR A 83 -14.03 11.47 -15.52
C THR A 83 -12.73 10.99 -14.87
N LEU A 84 -12.78 9.97 -13.99
CA LEU A 84 -11.58 9.42 -13.35
C LEU A 84 -10.60 8.88 -14.40
N ARG A 85 -11.06 8.00 -15.30
CA ARG A 85 -10.22 7.44 -16.37
C ARG A 85 -9.57 8.54 -17.20
N ARG A 86 -10.35 9.53 -17.65
CA ARG A 86 -9.86 10.66 -18.44
C ARG A 86 -8.81 11.46 -17.67
N LEU A 87 -9.03 11.70 -16.37
CA LEU A 87 -8.08 12.42 -15.53
C LEU A 87 -6.77 11.65 -15.39
N LEU A 88 -6.83 10.33 -15.17
CA LEU A 88 -5.66 9.46 -15.05
C LEU A 88 -4.83 9.45 -16.34
N THR A 89 -5.47 9.28 -17.50
CA THR A 89 -4.75 9.25 -18.79
C THR A 89 -4.16 10.61 -19.17
N CYS A 90 -4.80 11.70 -18.75
CA CYS A 90 -4.32 13.06 -19.04
C CYS A 90 -3.25 13.55 -18.06
N LEU A 91 -3.11 12.92 -16.89
CA LEU A 91 -2.25 13.38 -15.80
C LEU A 91 -0.80 13.68 -16.23
N PRO A 92 -0.13 12.87 -17.08
CA PRO A 92 1.23 13.14 -17.54
C PRO A 92 1.37 14.43 -18.35
N TYR A 93 0.31 14.92 -18.97
CA TYR A 93 0.31 16.13 -19.80
C TYR A 93 0.01 17.40 -19.01
N LEU A 94 -0.30 17.28 -17.72
CA LEU A 94 -0.54 18.42 -16.84
C LEU A 94 0.77 18.94 -16.23
N ASN A 95 0.78 20.20 -15.83
CA ASN A 95 1.88 20.76 -15.04
C ASN A 95 1.91 20.19 -13.61
N LEU A 96 3.00 20.42 -12.88
CA LEU A 96 3.21 19.83 -11.55
C LEU A 96 2.12 20.20 -10.54
N GLU A 97 1.66 21.46 -10.53
CA GLU A 97 0.61 21.91 -9.61
C GLU A 97 -0.73 21.21 -9.90
N ALA A 98 -1.12 21.13 -11.18
CA ALA A 98 -2.32 20.42 -11.60
C ALA A 98 -2.24 18.92 -11.29
N ARG A 99 -1.08 18.27 -11.44
CA ARG A 99 -0.88 16.86 -11.05
C ARG A 99 -1.09 16.66 -9.55
N LYS A 100 -0.54 17.55 -8.71
CA LYS A 100 -0.72 17.52 -7.25
C LYS A 100 -2.18 17.70 -6.86
N ASP A 101 -2.85 18.69 -7.44
CA ASP A 101 -4.27 18.97 -7.17
C ASP A 101 -5.15 17.80 -7.61
N ALA A 102 -4.94 17.26 -8.82
CA ALA A 102 -5.64 16.07 -9.30
C ALA A 102 -5.42 14.85 -8.38
N THR A 103 -4.19 14.63 -7.91
CA THR A 103 -3.86 13.55 -6.96
C THR A 103 -4.67 13.68 -5.67
N GLN A 104 -4.70 14.87 -5.09
CA GLN A 104 -5.45 15.13 -3.85
C GLN A 104 -6.96 15.00 -4.06
N VAL A 105 -7.49 15.49 -5.19
CA VAL A 105 -8.91 15.32 -5.55
C VAL A 105 -9.25 13.83 -5.64
N VAL A 106 -8.52 13.05 -6.42
CA VAL A 106 -8.77 11.60 -6.58
C VAL A 106 -8.66 10.87 -5.24
N ALA A 107 -7.64 11.19 -4.45
CA ALA A 107 -7.42 10.59 -3.14
C ALA A 107 -8.58 10.85 -2.17
N ASN A 108 -9.04 12.10 -2.08
CA ASN A 108 -10.14 12.47 -1.21
C ASN A 108 -11.46 11.79 -1.63
N LEU A 109 -11.75 11.77 -2.94
CA LEU A 109 -12.94 11.18 -3.51
C LEU A 109 -13.13 9.70 -3.17
N GLN A 110 -12.04 8.94 -2.96
CA GLN A 110 -12.12 7.53 -2.55
C GLN A 110 -12.79 7.33 -1.19
N ARG A 111 -12.81 8.37 -0.34
CA ARG A 111 -13.31 8.32 1.04
C ARG A 111 -14.69 8.95 1.20
N GLN A 112 -15.16 9.66 0.17
CA GLN A 112 -16.42 10.40 0.24
C GLN A 112 -17.62 9.45 0.22
N GLN A 113 -18.56 9.70 1.12
CA GLN A 113 -19.83 8.98 1.17
C GLN A 113 -20.94 9.86 0.60
N VAL A 114 -21.70 9.31 -0.34
CA VAL A 114 -22.92 9.91 -0.88
C VAL A 114 -24.08 9.03 -0.47
N ASN A 115 -25.02 9.56 0.31
CA ASN A 115 -26.13 8.79 0.88
C ASN A 115 -25.65 7.51 1.59
N SER A 116 -24.59 7.64 2.40
CA SER A 116 -23.94 6.54 3.14
C SER A 116 -23.33 5.43 2.27
N ARG A 117 -23.10 5.68 0.97
CA ARG A 117 -22.43 4.76 0.04
C ARG A 117 -21.13 5.34 -0.50
N LEU A 118 -20.14 4.47 -0.72
CA LEU A 118 -18.87 4.84 -1.34
C LEU A 118 -19.01 4.74 -2.86
N VAL A 119 -19.44 5.82 -3.51
CA VAL A 119 -19.66 5.88 -4.98
C VAL A 119 -18.39 5.49 -5.75
N ALA A 120 -17.23 5.81 -5.20
CA ALA A 120 -15.94 5.43 -5.78
C ALA A 120 -15.78 3.90 -5.89
N SER A 121 -16.26 3.14 -4.91
CA SER A 121 -16.18 1.67 -4.92
C SER A 121 -17.02 1.10 -6.07
N ASP A 122 -18.26 1.57 -6.24
CA ASP A 122 -19.17 1.12 -7.31
C ASP A 122 -18.60 1.44 -8.70
N TYR A 123 -17.99 2.63 -8.85
CA TYR A 123 -17.33 3.03 -10.10
C TYR A 123 -16.13 2.12 -10.41
N LEU A 124 -15.28 1.86 -9.42
CA LEU A 124 -14.06 1.06 -9.57
C LEU A 124 -14.37 -0.40 -9.87
N GLU A 125 -15.46 -0.95 -9.33
CA GLU A 125 -15.93 -2.29 -9.70
C GLU A 125 -16.24 -2.39 -11.20
N SER A 126 -16.83 -1.35 -11.79
CA SER A 126 -17.13 -1.28 -13.23
C SER A 126 -15.95 -0.88 -14.11
N ASN A 127 -14.85 -0.41 -13.51
CA ASN A 127 -13.66 0.13 -14.21
C ASN A 127 -12.36 -0.40 -13.60
N ILE A 128 -12.35 -1.68 -13.24
CA ILE A 128 -11.27 -2.26 -12.42
C ILE A 128 -9.93 -2.31 -13.16
N ASP A 129 -9.96 -2.29 -14.49
CA ASP A 129 -8.80 -2.20 -15.38
C ASP A 129 -7.96 -0.92 -15.17
N LEU A 130 -8.54 0.12 -14.55
CA LEU A 130 -7.77 1.30 -14.13
C LEU A 130 -6.67 0.96 -13.14
N MET A 131 -6.81 -0.14 -12.39
CA MET A 131 -5.80 -0.59 -11.44
C MET A 131 -4.54 -1.07 -12.15
N ASP A 132 -4.68 -1.69 -13.33
CA ASP A 132 -3.54 -2.15 -14.14
C ASP A 132 -2.69 -0.93 -14.53
N PHE A 133 -3.36 0.11 -15.03
CA PHE A 133 -2.75 1.39 -15.39
C PHE A 133 -2.04 2.06 -14.20
N LEU A 134 -2.70 2.11 -13.03
CA LEU A 134 -2.11 2.74 -11.84
C LEU A 134 -0.91 1.96 -11.29
N VAL A 135 -0.94 0.62 -11.33
CA VAL A 135 0.20 -0.21 -10.91
C VAL A 135 1.38 -0.03 -11.86
N GLU A 136 1.15 -0.05 -13.17
CA GLU A 136 2.19 0.21 -14.17
C GLU A 136 2.77 1.61 -14.05
N GLY A 137 2.00 2.55 -13.51
CA GLY A 137 2.43 3.91 -13.20
C GLY A 137 3.69 4.00 -12.33
N PHE A 138 4.00 3.00 -11.50
CA PHE A 138 5.23 2.95 -10.70
C PHE A 138 6.51 2.86 -11.57
N GLU A 139 6.40 2.43 -12.83
CA GLU A 139 7.52 2.34 -13.77
C GLU A 139 7.88 3.70 -14.39
N ASN A 140 7.00 4.69 -14.25
CA ASN A 140 7.23 6.06 -14.73
C ASN A 140 7.64 6.97 -13.56
N THR A 141 8.94 7.29 -13.46
CA THR A 141 9.51 8.09 -12.37
C THR A 141 8.79 9.44 -12.13
N ASP A 142 8.34 10.11 -13.19
CA ASP A 142 7.68 11.43 -13.08
C ASP A 142 6.25 11.33 -12.54
N MET A 143 5.63 10.16 -12.66
CA MET A 143 4.23 9.92 -12.32
C MET A 143 4.04 8.96 -11.16
N ALA A 144 5.07 8.18 -10.79
CA ALA A 144 4.99 7.09 -9.83
C ALA A 144 4.40 7.51 -8.49
N LEU A 145 4.80 8.66 -7.94
CA LEU A 145 4.26 9.15 -6.65
C LEU A 145 2.80 9.60 -6.75
N HIS A 146 2.39 10.13 -7.90
CA HIS A 146 1.01 10.52 -8.14
C HIS A 146 0.10 9.29 -8.27
N TYR A 147 0.48 8.35 -9.14
CA TYR A 147 -0.26 7.12 -9.33
C TYR A 147 -0.23 6.21 -8.12
N GLY A 148 0.90 6.10 -7.42
CA GLY A 148 1.04 5.34 -6.18
C GLY A 148 0.13 5.88 -5.07
N THR A 149 0.04 7.21 -4.92
CA THR A 149 -0.90 7.82 -3.98
C THR A 149 -2.36 7.54 -4.35
N MET A 150 -2.75 7.71 -5.63
CA MET A 150 -4.12 7.43 -6.08
C MET A 150 -4.47 5.94 -5.92
N PHE A 151 -3.55 5.05 -6.27
CA PHE A 151 -3.70 3.62 -6.17
C PHE A 151 -3.86 3.16 -4.72
N ARG A 152 -3.05 3.69 -3.81
CA ARG A 152 -3.15 3.40 -2.37
C ARG A 152 -4.51 3.80 -1.79
N GLU A 153 -5.12 4.86 -2.30
CA GLU A 153 -6.49 5.23 -1.90
C GLU A 153 -7.54 4.31 -2.51
N CYS A 154 -7.31 3.78 -3.72
CA CYS A 154 -8.21 2.82 -4.37
C CYS A 154 -8.22 1.45 -3.64
N ILE A 155 -7.07 0.94 -3.19
CA ILE A 155 -6.98 -0.35 -2.45
C ILE A 155 -7.69 -0.30 -1.08
N ARG A 156 -8.16 0.87 -0.63
CA ARG A 156 -9.06 0.98 0.53
C ARG A 156 -10.39 0.29 0.29
N HIS A 157 -10.80 0.14 -0.97
CA HIS A 157 -11.97 -0.64 -1.36
C HIS A 157 -11.59 -2.10 -1.53
N GLN A 158 -12.34 -3.00 -0.89
CA GLN A 158 -12.03 -4.43 -0.89
C GLN A 158 -12.02 -5.02 -2.30
N ILE A 159 -12.91 -4.54 -3.19
CA ILE A 159 -12.98 -4.99 -4.59
C ILE A 159 -11.67 -4.73 -5.35
N VAL A 160 -11.01 -3.60 -5.11
CA VAL A 160 -9.72 -3.25 -5.70
C VAL A 160 -8.61 -4.10 -5.13
N ALA A 161 -8.54 -4.19 -3.79
CA ALA A 161 -7.49 -4.98 -3.15
C ALA A 161 -7.56 -6.45 -3.56
N LYS A 162 -8.77 -7.03 -3.64
CA LYS A 162 -8.98 -8.40 -4.11
C LYS A 162 -8.49 -8.58 -5.55
N TYR A 163 -8.89 -7.68 -6.45
CA TYR A 163 -8.46 -7.72 -7.85
C TYR A 163 -6.93 -7.72 -7.98
N VAL A 164 -6.25 -6.80 -7.30
CA VAL A 164 -4.78 -6.68 -7.36
C VAL A 164 -4.11 -7.94 -6.80
N LEU A 165 -4.57 -8.44 -5.65
CA LEU A 165 -4.03 -9.65 -5.03
C LEU A 165 -4.21 -10.89 -5.92
N ASP A 166 -5.35 -11.03 -6.59
CA ASP A 166 -5.63 -12.16 -7.48
C ASP A 166 -4.94 -12.05 -8.86
N SER A 167 -4.30 -10.92 -9.16
CA SER A 167 -3.62 -10.65 -10.44
C SER A 167 -2.09 -10.86 -10.38
N GLN A 168 -1.40 -10.78 -11.52
CA GLN A 168 0.07 -10.76 -11.54
C GLN A 168 0.66 -9.43 -11.04
N HIS A 169 -0.15 -8.39 -10.86
CA HIS A 169 0.31 -7.07 -10.41
C HIS A 169 0.94 -7.10 -9.02
N VAL A 170 0.44 -7.95 -8.11
CA VAL A 170 1.02 -8.11 -6.77
C VAL A 170 2.51 -8.48 -6.82
N LYS A 171 2.95 -9.25 -7.83
CA LYS A 171 4.35 -9.66 -7.97
C LYS A 171 5.28 -8.50 -8.31
N LYS A 172 4.76 -7.46 -8.98
CA LYS A 172 5.56 -6.28 -9.33
C LYS A 172 6.03 -5.53 -8.08
N PHE A 173 5.31 -5.60 -6.97
CA PHE A 173 5.72 -4.94 -5.72
C PHE A 173 7.02 -5.51 -5.15
N PHE A 174 7.36 -6.79 -5.35
CA PHE A 174 8.67 -7.31 -4.94
C PHE A 174 9.84 -6.60 -5.63
N TYR A 175 9.61 -6.04 -6.83
CA TYR A 175 10.56 -5.22 -7.56
C TYR A 175 10.44 -3.73 -7.21
N TYR A 176 9.22 -3.18 -7.18
CA TYR A 176 9.01 -1.75 -6.94
C TYR A 176 9.56 -1.27 -5.60
N ILE A 177 9.46 -2.08 -4.54
CA ILE A 177 9.99 -1.72 -3.21
C ILE A 177 11.53 -1.70 -3.14
N GLN A 178 12.21 -2.11 -4.21
CA GLN A 178 13.66 -2.16 -4.32
C GLN A 178 14.17 -1.21 -5.42
N LEU A 179 13.31 -0.34 -5.95
CA LEU A 179 13.71 0.65 -6.94
C LEU A 179 14.81 1.58 -6.40
N PRO A 180 15.75 2.05 -7.24
CA PRO A 180 16.81 2.95 -6.80
C PRO A 180 16.30 4.29 -6.27
N ASN A 181 15.15 4.76 -6.77
CA ASN A 181 14.51 5.96 -6.27
C ASN A 181 13.83 5.66 -4.92
N PHE A 182 14.41 6.22 -3.85
CA PHE A 182 13.97 5.96 -2.48
C PHE A 182 12.51 6.34 -2.23
N ASP A 183 12.05 7.49 -2.74
CA ASP A 183 10.67 7.95 -2.50
C ASP A 183 9.66 7.01 -3.15
N ILE A 184 9.95 6.55 -4.38
CA ILE A 184 9.10 5.59 -5.09
C ILE A 184 9.12 4.22 -4.40
N ALA A 185 10.29 3.73 -4.01
CA ALA A 185 10.42 2.46 -3.30
C ALA A 185 9.69 2.47 -1.95
N ALA A 186 9.78 3.59 -1.21
CA ALA A 186 9.08 3.77 0.05
C ALA A 186 7.55 3.84 -0.13
N ASP A 187 7.08 4.54 -1.17
CA ASP A 187 5.65 4.60 -1.51
C ASP A 187 5.10 3.22 -1.94
N ALA A 188 5.87 2.49 -2.74
CA ALA A 188 5.56 1.10 -3.12
C ALA A 188 5.51 0.19 -1.88
N ALA A 189 6.44 0.35 -0.94
CA ALA A 189 6.48 -0.45 0.28
C ALA A 189 5.28 -0.17 1.19
N ALA A 190 4.89 1.11 1.33
CA ALA A 190 3.69 1.50 2.05
C ALA A 190 2.42 0.91 1.41
N THR A 191 2.34 0.97 0.08
CA THR A 191 1.23 0.41 -0.70
C THR A 191 1.15 -1.11 -0.57
N PHE A 192 2.28 -1.81 -0.69
CA PHE A 192 2.34 -3.27 -0.53
C PHE A 192 1.95 -3.71 0.89
N LYS A 193 2.43 -2.97 1.91
CA LYS A 193 2.00 -3.17 3.29
C LYS A 193 0.49 -3.01 3.44
N GLU A 194 -0.09 -1.93 2.92
CA GLU A 194 -1.53 -1.68 3.04
C GLU A 194 -2.35 -2.78 2.34
N LEU A 195 -1.94 -3.18 1.13
CA LEU A 195 -2.56 -4.27 0.38
C LEU A 195 -2.58 -5.59 1.18
N LEU A 196 -1.48 -5.90 1.87
CA LEU A 196 -1.32 -7.13 2.66
C LEU A 196 -1.81 -7.04 4.11
N THR A 197 -2.36 -5.90 4.55
CA THR A 197 -2.77 -5.76 5.96
C THR A 197 -4.13 -5.11 6.18
N ARG A 198 -4.75 -4.50 5.16
CA ARG A 198 -6.04 -3.81 5.31
C ARG A 198 -7.22 -4.78 5.37
N HIS A 199 -7.44 -5.56 4.31
CA HIS A 199 -8.63 -6.40 4.15
C HIS A 199 -8.35 -7.82 4.64
N LYS A 200 -8.42 -8.00 5.96
CA LYS A 200 -7.89 -9.18 6.67
C LYS A 200 -8.33 -10.52 6.10
N SER A 201 -9.63 -10.70 5.83
CA SER A 201 -10.16 -11.95 5.28
C SER A 201 -9.68 -12.20 3.85
N THR A 202 -9.65 -11.17 3.01
CA THR A 202 -9.18 -11.26 1.62
C THR A 202 -7.69 -11.57 1.55
N VAL A 203 -6.88 -10.94 2.41
CA VAL A 203 -5.44 -11.24 2.51
C VAL A 203 -5.23 -12.67 2.98
N ALA A 204 -5.95 -13.12 4.01
CA ALA A 204 -5.83 -14.49 4.52
C ALA A 204 -6.15 -15.52 3.44
N GLU A 205 -7.26 -15.32 2.70
CA GLU A 205 -7.65 -16.16 1.56
C GLU A 205 -6.54 -16.19 0.48
N PHE A 206 -6.04 -15.02 0.09
CA PHE A 206 -4.95 -14.89 -0.88
C PHE A 206 -3.69 -15.63 -0.42
N LEU A 207 -3.23 -15.40 0.81
CA LEU A 207 -1.99 -15.98 1.33
C LEU A 207 -2.09 -17.50 1.44
N ILE A 208 -3.21 -18.05 1.92
CA ILE A 208 -3.42 -19.51 1.98
C ILE A 208 -3.35 -20.12 0.59
N LYS A 209 -4.00 -19.51 -0.41
CA LYS A 209 -4.03 -20.01 -1.78
C LYS A 209 -2.67 -19.93 -2.49
N ASN A 210 -1.84 -18.97 -2.12
CA ASN A 210 -0.63 -18.58 -2.86
C ASN A 210 0.68 -18.75 -2.07
N GLU A 211 0.61 -19.39 -0.91
CA GLU A 211 1.69 -19.43 0.09
C GLU A 211 3.05 -19.87 -0.46
N ASP A 212 3.08 -20.91 -1.31
CA ASP A 212 4.35 -21.50 -1.75
C ASP A 212 5.17 -20.50 -2.58
N TRP A 213 4.57 -19.88 -3.61
CA TRP A 213 5.29 -18.89 -4.43
C TRP A 213 5.43 -17.55 -3.69
N PHE A 214 4.42 -17.14 -2.91
CA PHE A 214 4.43 -15.84 -2.25
C PHE A 214 5.56 -15.78 -1.22
N PHE A 215 5.68 -16.78 -0.34
CA PHE A 215 6.74 -16.79 0.66
C PHE A 215 8.10 -17.12 0.08
N ALA A 216 8.19 -17.91 -1.00
CA ALA A 216 9.45 -18.08 -1.72
C ALA A 216 9.99 -16.73 -2.24
N ASP A 217 9.14 -15.93 -2.90
CA ASP A 217 9.50 -14.59 -3.37
C ASP A 217 9.74 -13.61 -2.22
N TYR A 218 8.90 -13.62 -1.17
CA TYR A 218 9.03 -12.75 -0.01
C TYR A 218 10.36 -12.97 0.71
N ASN A 219 10.73 -14.23 0.92
CA ASN A 219 11.96 -14.62 1.57
C ASN A 219 13.18 -14.20 0.73
N SER A 220 13.26 -14.71 -0.50
CA SER A 220 14.43 -14.53 -1.36
C SER A 220 14.63 -13.10 -1.84
N LYS A 221 13.54 -12.37 -2.14
CA LYS A 221 13.61 -11.02 -2.69
C LYS A 221 13.63 -9.95 -1.61
N LEU A 222 13.03 -10.17 -0.43
CA LEU A 222 12.85 -9.12 0.57
C LEU A 222 13.63 -9.37 1.87
N LEU A 223 13.42 -10.53 2.52
CA LEU A 223 14.11 -10.84 3.78
C LEU A 223 15.60 -11.08 3.60
N GLU A 224 15.99 -11.63 2.45
CA GLU A 224 17.38 -11.88 2.07
C GLU A 224 17.95 -10.78 1.14
N SER A 225 17.20 -9.69 0.92
CA SER A 225 17.64 -8.55 0.11
C SER A 225 18.96 -7.98 0.64
N SER A 226 19.86 -7.53 -0.23
CA SER A 226 21.07 -6.80 0.19
C SER A 226 20.75 -5.42 0.77
N ASN A 227 19.56 -4.87 0.47
CA ASN A 227 19.12 -3.56 0.95
C ASN A 227 18.61 -3.63 2.40
N TYR A 228 19.31 -2.93 3.30
CA TYR A 228 18.96 -2.84 4.72
C TYR A 228 17.52 -2.37 4.96
N ILE A 229 17.07 -1.34 4.24
CA ILE A 229 15.74 -0.74 4.43
C ILE A 229 14.66 -1.75 4.02
N THR A 230 14.86 -2.43 2.89
CA THR A 230 13.97 -3.50 2.43
C THR A 230 13.88 -4.62 3.46
N ARG A 231 15.01 -5.15 3.95
CA ARG A 231 15.00 -6.20 4.97
C ARG A 231 14.25 -5.77 6.23
N ARG A 232 14.53 -4.56 6.73
CA ARG A 232 13.89 -3.99 7.93
C ARG A 232 12.37 -3.86 7.77
N GLN A 233 11.91 -3.36 6.63
CA GLN A 233 10.48 -3.22 6.35
C GLN A 233 9.80 -4.58 6.16
N ALA A 234 10.47 -5.51 5.48
CA ALA A 234 9.96 -6.85 5.22
C ALA A 234 9.82 -7.67 6.51
N ILE A 235 10.82 -7.70 7.39
CA ILE A 235 10.70 -8.48 8.64
C ILE A 235 9.56 -7.96 9.54
N LYS A 236 9.39 -6.63 9.59
CA LYS A 236 8.28 -6.01 10.30
C LYS A 236 6.92 -6.39 9.70
N LEU A 237 6.80 -6.29 8.37
CA LEU A 237 5.57 -6.64 7.67
C LEU A 237 5.25 -8.14 7.81
N LEU A 238 6.25 -9.02 7.78
CA LEU A 238 6.06 -10.44 8.06
C LEU A 238 5.49 -10.66 9.47
N GLY A 239 6.01 -9.94 10.47
CA GLY A 239 5.45 -9.92 11.82
C GLY A 239 3.99 -9.48 11.83
N ASP A 240 3.67 -8.36 11.19
CA ASP A 240 2.30 -7.83 11.07
C ASP A 240 1.35 -8.86 10.41
N ILE A 241 1.82 -9.62 9.42
CA ILE A 241 1.04 -10.65 8.72
C ILE A 241 0.82 -11.87 9.63
N LEU A 242 1.88 -12.45 10.19
CA LEU A 242 1.80 -13.73 10.91
C LEU A 242 1.17 -13.59 12.31
N LEU A 243 1.22 -12.41 12.91
CA LEU A 243 0.58 -12.12 14.21
C LEU A 243 -0.90 -11.75 14.08
N ASP A 244 -1.42 -11.52 12.87
CA ASP A 244 -2.84 -11.27 12.65
C ASP A 244 -3.64 -12.55 12.87
N ARG A 245 -4.71 -12.46 13.67
CA ARG A 245 -5.57 -13.61 14.01
C ARG A 245 -6.21 -14.26 12.77
N SER A 246 -6.51 -13.45 11.75
CA SER A 246 -7.11 -13.91 10.49
C SER A 246 -6.15 -14.79 9.70
N ASN A 247 -4.85 -14.63 9.91
CA ASN A 247 -3.77 -15.37 9.26
C ASN A 247 -3.27 -16.57 10.08
N SER A 248 -4.03 -17.05 11.07
CA SER A 248 -3.61 -18.16 11.94
C SER A 248 -3.24 -19.44 11.16
N GLY A 249 -3.96 -19.76 10.09
CA GLY A 249 -3.64 -20.87 9.19
C GLY A 249 -2.30 -20.66 8.46
N VAL A 250 -2.10 -19.47 7.90
CA VAL A 250 -0.84 -19.07 7.23
C VAL A 250 0.33 -19.15 8.21
N MET A 251 0.17 -18.59 9.41
CA MET A 251 1.16 -18.65 10.48
C MET A 251 1.51 -20.07 10.85
N SER A 252 0.51 -20.93 11.04
CA SER A 252 0.71 -22.34 11.41
C SER A 252 1.54 -23.09 10.36
N LYS A 253 1.32 -22.85 9.05
CA LYS A 253 2.16 -23.45 8.01
C LYS A 253 3.56 -22.82 7.99
N TYR A 254 3.66 -21.49 8.07
CA TYR A 254 4.92 -20.76 7.99
C TYR A 254 5.92 -21.22 9.07
N VAL A 255 5.46 -21.41 10.31
CA VAL A 255 6.32 -21.80 11.46
C VAL A 255 6.73 -23.27 11.48
N ARG A 256 6.27 -24.06 10.51
CA ARG A 256 6.66 -25.47 10.32
C ARG A 256 7.76 -25.64 9.29
N SER A 257 8.11 -24.58 8.55
CA SER A 257 9.16 -24.63 7.53
C SER A 257 10.55 -24.43 8.14
N MET A 258 11.44 -25.40 7.87
CA MET A 258 12.83 -25.36 8.28
C MET A 258 13.58 -24.18 7.65
N ASP A 259 13.32 -23.89 6.37
CA ASP A 259 14.01 -22.81 5.66
C ASP A 259 13.57 -21.44 6.18
N ASN A 260 12.29 -21.26 6.50
CA ASN A 260 11.81 -20.04 7.14
C ASN A 260 12.48 -19.80 8.50
N LEU A 261 12.67 -20.85 9.30
CA LEU A 261 13.39 -20.75 10.57
C LEU A 261 14.84 -20.30 10.35
N ARG A 262 15.54 -20.89 9.37
CA ARG A 262 16.93 -20.53 9.06
C ARG A 262 17.09 -19.07 8.70
N ILE A 263 16.19 -18.53 7.88
CA ILE A 263 16.17 -17.10 7.52
C ILE A 263 16.03 -16.24 8.77
N LEU A 264 15.06 -16.53 9.65
CA LEU A 264 14.88 -15.78 10.89
C LEU A 264 16.07 -15.88 11.84
N MET A 265 16.69 -17.06 11.95
CA MET A 265 17.90 -17.24 12.75
C MET A 265 19.09 -16.44 12.20
N ASN A 266 19.17 -16.24 10.88
CA ASN A 266 20.16 -15.35 10.28
C ASN A 266 19.83 -13.87 10.54
N LEU A 267 18.57 -13.46 10.44
CA LEU A 267 18.13 -12.10 10.76
C LEU A 267 18.35 -11.74 12.24
N LEU A 268 18.21 -12.70 13.16
CA LEU A 268 18.56 -12.52 14.58
C LEU A 268 20.05 -12.23 14.81
N ARG A 269 20.92 -12.57 13.85
CA ARG A 269 22.37 -12.35 13.91
C ARG A 269 22.83 -11.09 13.17
N GLU A 270 21.92 -10.36 12.54
CA GLU A 270 22.22 -9.09 11.87
C GLU A 270 22.80 -8.07 12.84
N SER A 271 23.60 -7.12 12.34
CA SER A 271 24.17 -6.06 13.18
C SER A 271 23.14 -5.03 13.63
N SER A 272 22.03 -4.89 12.89
CA SER A 272 20.95 -3.96 13.22
C SER A 272 20.07 -4.49 14.34
N LYS A 273 20.11 -3.81 15.50
CA LYS A 273 19.21 -4.08 16.63
C LYS A 273 17.72 -4.05 16.22
N THR A 274 17.33 -3.13 15.35
CA THR A 274 15.93 -3.07 14.91
C THR A 274 15.52 -4.32 14.14
N ILE A 275 16.38 -4.83 13.25
CA ILE A 275 16.09 -6.10 12.54
C ILE A 275 16.05 -7.26 13.54
N GLN A 276 16.97 -7.31 14.51
CA GLN A 276 16.97 -8.37 15.54
C GLN A 276 15.67 -8.39 16.35
N ILE A 277 15.17 -7.22 16.77
CA ILE A 277 13.92 -7.10 17.55
C ILE A 277 12.71 -7.57 16.73
N GLU A 278 12.59 -7.11 15.48
CA GLU A 278 11.49 -7.51 14.61
C GLU A 278 11.59 -9.01 14.24
N ALA A 279 12.80 -9.53 14.00
CA ALA A 279 13.05 -10.95 13.79
C ALA A 279 12.68 -11.79 15.01
N PHE A 280 12.91 -11.29 16.23
CA PHE A 280 12.51 -11.95 17.46
C PHE A 280 10.98 -12.11 17.54
N HIS A 281 10.21 -11.10 17.15
CA HIS A 281 8.75 -11.17 17.14
C HIS A 281 8.18 -12.27 16.22
N VAL A 282 8.89 -12.61 15.14
CA VAL A 282 8.51 -13.73 14.28
C VAL A 282 9.09 -15.05 14.80
N PHE A 283 10.36 -15.06 15.22
CA PHE A 283 11.05 -16.24 15.73
C PHE A 283 10.35 -16.84 16.95
N LYS A 284 9.80 -16.02 17.85
CA LYS A 284 9.05 -16.50 19.01
C LYS A 284 7.88 -17.41 18.61
N LEU A 285 7.28 -17.23 17.42
CA LEU A 285 6.20 -18.08 16.92
C LEU A 285 6.67 -19.51 16.63
N PHE A 286 7.89 -19.68 16.13
CA PHE A 286 8.50 -21.01 15.94
C PHE A 286 8.73 -21.71 17.28
N VAL A 287 9.20 -20.97 18.28
CA VAL A 287 9.46 -21.50 19.63
C VAL A 287 8.16 -21.74 20.41
N ALA A 288 7.11 -20.95 20.18
CA ALA A 288 5.81 -21.11 20.83
C ALA A 288 4.92 -22.18 20.19
N ASN A 289 5.20 -22.60 18.95
CA ASN A 289 4.42 -23.63 18.26
C ASN A 289 4.38 -24.92 19.11
N GLN A 290 3.20 -25.42 19.48
CA GLN A 290 3.11 -26.66 20.27
C GLN A 290 3.40 -27.90 19.42
N ASN A 291 3.14 -27.83 18.11
CA ASN A 291 3.28 -28.91 17.14
C ASN A 291 4.53 -28.71 16.27
N LYS A 292 5.69 -28.44 16.89
CA LYS A 292 6.96 -28.25 16.17
C LYS A 292 7.37 -29.55 15.45
N PRO A 293 7.67 -29.50 14.14
CA PRO A 293 8.31 -30.60 13.44
C PRO A 293 9.65 -30.99 14.08
N SER A 294 10.04 -32.27 13.96
CA SER A 294 11.30 -32.76 14.53
C SER A 294 12.52 -32.00 14.03
N ASP A 295 12.55 -31.62 12.76
CA ASP A 295 13.66 -30.86 12.17
C ASP A 295 13.81 -29.47 12.81
N ILE A 296 12.69 -28.80 13.12
CA ILE A 296 12.68 -27.52 13.83
C ILE A 296 13.22 -27.69 15.25
N VAL A 297 12.75 -28.73 15.97
CA VAL A 297 13.25 -29.04 17.32
C VAL A 297 14.75 -29.32 17.30
N ASN A 298 15.22 -30.10 16.32
CA ASN A 298 16.61 -30.48 16.19
C ASN A 298 17.51 -29.27 15.88
N ILE A 299 17.08 -28.36 14.99
CA ILE A 299 17.83 -27.11 14.73
C ILE A 299 17.93 -26.25 15.99
N LEU A 300 16.81 -26.05 16.70
CA LEU A 300 16.80 -25.23 17.92
C LEU A 300 17.66 -25.86 19.03
N ALA A 301 17.57 -27.17 19.22
CA ALA A 301 18.35 -27.91 20.21
C ALA A 301 19.86 -27.91 19.88
N ALA A 302 20.23 -28.15 18.61
CA ALA A 302 21.62 -28.12 18.16
C ALA A 302 22.27 -26.73 18.30
N ASN A 303 21.47 -25.66 18.20
CA ASN A 303 21.94 -24.27 18.34
C ASN A 303 21.66 -23.67 19.71
N LYS A 304 21.19 -24.46 20.69
CA LYS A 304 20.70 -23.98 22.00
C LYS A 304 21.62 -22.98 22.67
N THR A 305 22.88 -23.34 22.88
CA THR A 305 23.86 -22.49 23.60
C THR A 305 24.08 -21.15 22.90
N LYS A 306 24.15 -21.15 21.56
CA LYS A 306 24.35 -19.94 20.76
C LYS A 306 23.12 -19.05 20.78
N LEU A 307 21.92 -19.64 20.65
CA LEU A 307 20.65 -18.93 20.71
C LEU A 307 20.43 -18.27 22.07
N LEU A 308 20.68 -18.98 23.17
CA LEU A 308 20.53 -18.42 24.51
C LEU A 308 21.46 -17.23 24.76
N ARG A 309 22.72 -17.32 24.30
CA ARG A 309 23.66 -16.19 24.36
C ARG A 309 23.17 -15.00 23.54
N LEU A 310 22.77 -15.24 22.29
CA LEU A 310 22.26 -14.20 21.40
C LEU A 310 21.04 -13.48 22.01
N LEU A 311 20.07 -14.24 22.51
CA LEU A 311 18.84 -13.69 23.10
C LEU A 311 19.09 -12.89 24.39
N ALA A 312 20.15 -13.18 25.14
CA ALA A 312 20.51 -12.38 26.31
C ALA A 312 20.91 -10.93 25.93
N ASP A 313 21.50 -10.77 24.74
CA ASP A 313 21.98 -9.49 24.21
C ASP A 313 20.89 -8.71 23.45
N VAL A 314 19.84 -9.39 22.97
CA VAL A 314 18.70 -8.72 22.31
C VAL A 314 17.85 -7.98 23.35
N LYS A 315 17.84 -6.64 23.24
CA LYS A 315 17.06 -5.75 24.09
C LYS A 315 16.50 -4.57 23.27
N PRO A 316 15.25 -4.15 23.53
CA PRO A 316 14.69 -2.96 22.94
C PRO A 316 15.38 -1.70 23.47
N ASP A 317 15.35 -0.61 22.69
CA ASP A 317 15.96 0.67 23.09
C ASP A 317 15.19 1.36 24.24
N LYS A 318 13.91 1.01 24.42
CA LYS A 318 13.03 1.49 25.49
C LYS A 318 12.57 0.30 26.32
N GLU A 319 12.27 0.54 27.59
CA GLU A 319 11.65 -0.47 28.45
C GLU A 319 10.35 -0.98 27.81
N ASP A 320 10.30 -2.30 27.60
CA ASP A 320 9.15 -3.01 27.05
C ASP A 320 8.97 -4.31 27.84
N GLU A 321 8.12 -4.26 28.86
CA GLU A 321 7.84 -5.41 29.73
C GLU A 321 7.26 -6.59 28.95
N ARG A 322 6.49 -6.31 27.88
CA ARG A 322 5.90 -7.35 27.03
C ARG A 322 6.98 -8.10 26.28
N PHE A 323 7.94 -7.36 25.70
CA PHE A 323 9.08 -7.94 25.02
C PHE A 323 9.91 -8.81 25.96
N GLU A 324 10.22 -8.31 27.17
CA GLU A 324 11.02 -9.05 28.15
C GLU A 324 10.31 -10.31 28.64
N ALA A 325 8.98 -10.27 28.84
CA ALA A 325 8.17 -11.44 29.18
C ALA A 325 8.19 -12.50 28.07
N ASP A 326 7.96 -12.09 26.81
CA ASP A 326 8.01 -12.97 25.64
C ASP A 326 9.42 -13.60 25.50
N LYS A 327 10.47 -12.80 25.71
CA LYS A 327 11.87 -13.26 25.66
C LYS A 327 12.17 -14.27 26.74
N ALA A 328 11.74 -14.02 27.97
CA ALA A 328 11.91 -14.97 29.07
C ALA A 328 11.20 -16.30 28.78
N GLN A 329 10.01 -16.28 28.17
CA GLN A 329 9.31 -17.49 27.74
C GLN A 329 10.09 -18.24 26.66
N VAL A 330 10.55 -17.56 25.61
CA VAL A 330 11.34 -18.15 24.53
C VAL A 330 12.63 -18.79 25.06
N VAL A 331 13.32 -18.11 25.98
CA VAL A 331 14.55 -18.61 26.64
C VAL A 331 14.26 -19.89 27.43
N ARG A 332 13.19 -19.91 28.23
CA ARG A 332 12.79 -21.12 28.99
C ARG A 332 12.49 -22.29 28.06
N GLU A 333 11.75 -22.04 26.98
CA GLU A 333 11.40 -23.09 26.02
C GLU A 333 12.64 -23.63 25.31
N ILE A 334 13.52 -22.78 24.79
CA ILE A 334 14.76 -23.23 24.15
C ILE A 334 15.64 -24.03 25.13
N ALA A 335 15.72 -23.60 26.39
CA ALA A 335 16.48 -24.32 27.42
C ALA A 335 15.93 -25.73 27.68
N SER A 336 14.61 -25.93 27.58
CA SER A 336 13.93 -27.22 27.82
C SER A 336 14.09 -28.22 26.67
N LEU A 337 14.34 -27.75 25.43
CA LEU A 337 14.41 -28.60 24.24
C LEU A 337 15.51 -29.66 24.33
N LYS A 338 15.20 -30.89 23.91
CA LYS A 338 16.19 -31.97 23.75
C LYS A 338 16.23 -32.38 22.28
N LEU A 339 17.38 -32.85 21.83
CA LEU A 339 17.51 -33.46 20.51
C LEU A 339 16.53 -34.63 20.43
N ARG A 340 15.77 -34.71 19.34
CA ARG A 340 14.91 -35.85 19.04
C ARG A 340 15.67 -36.75 18.07
N GLU A 341 15.85 -38.01 18.46
CA GLU A 341 16.36 -39.03 17.53
C GLU A 341 15.38 -39.12 16.35
N THR A 342 15.91 -39.01 15.13
CA THR A 342 15.16 -39.32 13.92
C THR A 342 14.91 -40.82 13.90
N ALA A 343 13.65 -41.22 14.08
CA ALA A 343 13.20 -42.60 13.95
C ALA A 343 13.32 -43.10 12.51
#